data_AF-A0A4R2JX98-F1
#
_entry.id   AF-A0A4R2JX98-F1
#
_cell.length_a   1.000
_cell.length_b   1.000
_cell.length_c   1.000
_cell.angle_alpha   90.00
_cell.angle_beta   90.00
_cell.angle_gamma   90.00
#
_symmetry.space_group_name_H-M   'P 1'
#
loop_
_entity.id
_entity.type
_entity.pdbx_description
1 polymer ?
#
loop_
_entity_poly.entity_id
_entity_poly.type
_entity_poly.pdbx_seq_one_letter_code
_entity_poly.pdbx_strand_id
1 'polypeptide(L)'
;MAELRALQLSERKASYLIGVATALRDGRLRLPTRAGLDDQEVITELTRLHGIGRWTAEWFAVRVLGRPVVVAGDVALRRAVARQIVLETCA
;
A
#
# COMPACT_ATOMS: atom_id res chain seq x y z
N MET A 1 10.61 -12.30 17.01
CA MET A 1 9.24 -11.94 17.47
C MET A 1 9.23 -11.21 18.80
N ALA A 2 9.92 -11.70 19.85
CA ALA A 2 9.97 -11.04 21.16
C ALA A 2 10.48 -9.60 21.09
N GLU A 3 11.55 -9.37 20.33
CA GLU A 3 12.13 -8.03 20.10
C GLU A 3 11.13 -7.05 19.48
N LEU A 4 10.42 -7.45 18.41
CA LEU A 4 9.42 -6.58 17.76
C LEU A 4 8.24 -6.27 18.68
N ARG A 5 7.82 -7.22 19.52
CA ARG A 5 6.77 -6.96 20.52
C ARG A 5 7.23 -6.00 21.62
N ALA A 6 8.50 -6.06 22.02
CA ALA A 6 9.06 -5.08 22.96
C ALA A 6 8.97 -3.65 22.39
N LEU A 7 9.04 -3.49 21.06
CA LEU A 7 8.80 -2.25 20.34
C LEU A 7 7.29 -1.92 20.12
N GLN A 8 6.39 -2.55 20.86
CA GLN A 8 4.94 -2.31 20.81
C GLN A 8 4.28 -2.66 19.46
N LEU A 9 4.92 -3.48 18.62
CA LEU A 9 4.25 -4.05 17.45
C LEU A 9 3.28 -5.15 17.88
N SER A 10 2.05 -5.10 17.33
CA SER A 10 1.14 -6.23 17.44
C SER A 10 1.73 -7.45 16.74
N GLU A 11 1.31 -8.64 17.17
CA GLU A 11 1.79 -9.90 16.60
C GLU A 11 1.62 -9.97 15.08
N ARG A 12 0.46 -9.50 14.58
CA ARG A 12 0.19 -9.42 13.13
C ARG A 12 1.13 -8.45 12.42
N LYS A 13 1.35 -7.24 12.95
CA LYS A 13 2.26 -6.27 12.32
C LYS A 13 3.70 -6.78 12.30
N ALA A 14 4.13 -7.44 13.38
CA ALA A 14 5.44 -8.07 13.45
C ALA A 14 5.58 -9.21 12.43
N SER A 15 4.56 -10.06 12.26
CA SER A 15 4.60 -11.13 11.25
C SER A 15 4.61 -10.58 9.82
N TYR A 16 3.87 -9.51 9.53
CA TYR A 16 3.88 -8.86 8.22
C TYR A 16 5.26 -8.28 7.89
N LEU A 17 5.88 -7.59 8.85
CA LEU A 17 7.22 -7.01 8.68
C LEU A 17 8.28 -8.07 8.41
N ILE A 18 8.25 -9.17 9.17
CA ILE A 18 9.14 -10.32 8.93
C ILE A 18 8.86 -10.95 7.56
N GLY A 19 7.58 -11.08 7.18
CA GLY A 19 7.19 -11.60 5.87
C GLY A 19 7.76 -10.79 4.71
N VAL A 20 7.64 -9.45 4.78
CA VAL A 20 8.22 -8.53 3.79
C VAL A 20 9.74 -8.64 3.76
N ALA A 21 10.41 -8.58 4.92
CA ALA A 21 11.87 -8.67 5.00
C ALA A 21 12.40 -10.01 4.44
N THR A 22 11.69 -11.10 4.71
CA THR A 22 12.02 -12.42 4.20
C THR A 22 11.82 -12.50 2.68
N ALA A 23 10.71 -11.96 2.15
CA ALA A 23 10.47 -11.92 0.71
C ALA A 23 11.54 -11.10 -0.05
N LEU A 24 12.03 -10.00 0.54
CA LEU A 24 13.13 -9.21 0.00
C LEU A 24 14.45 -9.99 0.02
N ARG A 25 14.79 -10.57 1.17
CA ARG A 25 16.03 -11.35 1.35
C ARG A 25 16.08 -12.54 0.38
N ASP A 26 14.98 -13.24 0.20
CA ASP A 26 14.90 -14.42 -0.66
C ASP A 26 14.72 -14.05 -2.16
N GLY A 27 14.67 -12.75 -2.51
CA GLY A 27 14.49 -12.28 -3.88
C GLY A 27 13.09 -12.50 -4.48
N ARG A 28 12.13 -12.96 -3.67
CA ARG A 28 10.72 -13.16 -4.05
C ARG A 28 9.96 -11.84 -4.20
N LEU A 29 10.42 -10.81 -3.52
CA LEU A 29 9.98 -9.43 -3.71
C LEU A 29 11.17 -8.62 -4.22
N ARG A 30 11.01 -7.97 -5.36
CA ARG A 30 11.92 -6.91 -5.80
C ARG A 30 11.23 -5.59 -5.55
N LEU A 31 11.88 -4.69 -4.81
CA LEU A 31 11.32 -3.35 -4.60
C LEU A 31 11.11 -2.72 -5.97
N PRO A 32 9.87 -2.33 -6.32
CA PRO A 32 9.65 -1.60 -7.55
C PRO A 32 10.49 -0.33 -7.50
N THR A 33 11.34 -0.11 -8.48
CA THR A 33 11.98 1.20 -8.63
C THR A 33 11.03 2.13 -9.38
N ARG A 34 11.37 3.42 -9.47
CA ARG A 34 10.61 4.36 -10.31
C ARG A 34 10.50 3.89 -11.77
N ALA A 35 11.48 3.13 -12.26
CA ALA A 35 11.48 2.56 -13.60
C ALA A 35 11.19 1.06 -13.58
N GLY A 36 10.42 0.57 -14.55
CA GLY A 36 10.45 -0.85 -14.94
C GLY A 36 9.23 -1.72 -14.63
N LEU A 37 8.22 -1.23 -13.90
CA LEU A 37 6.92 -1.91 -13.75
C LEU A 37 5.78 -0.94 -14.04
N ASP A 38 4.67 -1.43 -14.58
CA ASP A 38 3.43 -0.66 -14.63
C ASP A 38 2.79 -0.52 -13.24
N ASP A 39 1.84 0.41 -13.08
CA ASP A 39 1.22 0.68 -11.79
C ASP A 39 0.45 -0.53 -11.23
N GLN A 40 -0.15 -1.35 -12.11
CA GLN A 40 -0.94 -2.51 -11.70
C GLN A 40 -0.06 -3.70 -11.33
N GLU A 41 1.06 -3.90 -12.02
CA GLU A 41 2.09 -4.87 -11.67
C GLU A 41 2.63 -4.57 -10.27
N VAL A 42 2.93 -3.30 -9.97
CA VAL A 42 3.35 -2.89 -8.62
C VAL A 42 2.31 -3.26 -7.57
N ILE A 43 1.04 -2.92 -7.81
CA ILE A 43 -0.04 -3.23 -6.86
C ILE A 43 -0.18 -4.75 -6.71
N THR A 44 -0.09 -5.50 -7.80
CA THR A 44 -0.21 -6.97 -7.81
C THR A 44 0.92 -7.62 -7.03
N GLU A 45 2.17 -7.21 -7.24
CA GLU A 45 3.33 -7.74 -6.51
C GLU A 45 3.24 -7.43 -5.01
N LEU A 46 2.86 -6.21 -4.64
CA LEU A 46 2.73 -5.82 -3.24
C LEU A 46 1.58 -6.55 -2.53
N THR A 47 0.46 -6.77 -3.21
CA THR A 47 -0.71 -7.45 -2.63
C THR A 47 -0.54 -8.96 -2.46
N ARG A 48 0.50 -9.56 -3.06
CA ARG A 48 0.90 -10.95 -2.76
C ARG A 48 1.47 -11.12 -1.36
N LEU A 49 1.92 -10.03 -0.72
CA LEU A 49 2.49 -10.06 0.62
C LEU A 49 1.37 -10.11 1.66
N HIS A 50 1.43 -11.11 2.54
CA HIS A 50 0.47 -11.23 3.63
C HIS A 50 0.48 -9.97 4.51
N GLY A 51 -0.69 -9.38 4.72
CA GLY A 51 -0.85 -8.13 5.47
C GLY A 51 -0.85 -6.85 4.63
N ILE A 52 -0.61 -6.94 3.31
CA ILE A 52 -0.71 -5.81 2.38
C ILE A 52 -1.94 -5.97 1.49
N GLY A 53 -2.97 -5.16 1.75
CA GLY A 53 -4.15 -5.07 0.90
C GLY A 53 -4.00 -4.04 -0.21
N ARG A 54 -4.96 -4.01 -1.15
CA ARG A 54 -4.96 -3.08 -2.29
C ARG A 54 -4.78 -1.62 -1.87
N TRP A 55 -5.52 -1.16 -0.87
CA TRP A 55 -5.41 0.22 -0.39
C TRP A 55 -3.97 0.57 0.04
N THR A 56 -3.31 -0.32 0.79
CA THR A 56 -1.91 -0.11 1.23
C THR A 56 -0.94 -0.13 0.04
N ALA A 57 -1.16 -1.01 -0.93
CA ALA A 57 -0.31 -1.11 -2.12
C ALA A 57 -0.44 0.14 -3.03
N GLU A 58 -1.66 0.62 -3.26
CA GLU A 58 -1.92 1.88 -3.98
C GLU A 58 -1.29 3.07 -3.24
N TRP A 59 -1.46 3.13 -1.91
CA TRP A 59 -0.87 4.19 -1.09
C TRP A 59 0.66 4.19 -1.15
N PHE A 60 1.28 3.01 -1.13
CA PHE A 60 2.72 2.85 -1.32
C PHE A 60 3.17 3.34 -2.71
N ALA A 61 2.45 2.97 -3.77
CA ALA A 61 2.76 3.43 -5.13
C ALA A 61 2.75 4.96 -5.23
N VAL A 62 1.76 5.63 -4.62
CA VAL A 62 1.69 7.10 -4.59
C VAL A 62 2.80 7.72 -3.75
N ARG A 63 2.92 7.32 -2.48
CA ARG A 63 3.75 8.04 -1.50
C ARG A 63 5.22 7.66 -1.53
N VAL A 64 5.54 6.43 -1.89
CA VAL A 64 6.92 5.91 -1.90
C VAL A 64 7.50 5.92 -3.30
N LEU A 65 6.73 5.51 -4.31
CA LEU A 65 7.21 5.46 -5.69
C LEU A 65 6.94 6.75 -6.47
N GLY A 66 6.01 7.60 -6.00
CA GLY A 66 5.63 8.84 -6.69
C GLY A 66 4.80 8.59 -7.94
N ARG A 67 4.03 7.49 -7.98
CA ARG A 67 3.19 7.12 -9.13
C ARG A 67 1.84 7.84 -9.09
N PRO A 68 1.26 8.20 -10.25
CA PRO A 68 -0.02 8.92 -10.33
C PRO A 68 -1.23 8.00 -10.13
N VAL A 69 -1.18 7.09 -9.15
CA VAL A 69 -2.26 6.13 -8.84
C VAL A 69 -3.33 6.78 -7.97
N VAL A 70 -4.60 6.48 -8.23
CA VAL A 70 -5.71 6.88 -7.38
C VAL A 70 -6.00 5.78 -6.37
N VAL A 71 -5.97 6.12 -5.08
CA VAL A 71 -6.25 5.18 -3.97
C VAL A 71 -7.77 5.10 -3.77
N ALA A 72 -8.46 4.45 -4.70
CA ALA A 72 -9.92 4.51 -4.82
C ALA A 72 -10.67 3.92 -3.61
N GLY A 73 -10.00 3.08 -2.81
CA GLY A 73 -10.55 2.56 -1.55
C GLY A 73 -10.54 3.56 -0.38
N ASP A 74 -9.86 4.69 -0.54
CA ASP A 74 -9.67 5.64 0.56
C ASP A 74 -10.96 6.38 0.93
N VAL A 75 -11.36 6.29 2.20
CA VAL A 75 -12.61 6.87 2.70
C VAL A 75 -12.57 8.40 2.67
N ALA A 76 -11.42 9.00 2.96
CA ALA A 76 -11.29 10.46 2.95
C ALA A 76 -11.35 10.98 1.51
N LEU A 77 -10.69 10.31 0.57
CA LEU A 77 -10.77 10.62 -0.86
C LEU A 77 -12.20 10.49 -1.39
N ARG A 78 -12.87 9.37 -1.12
CA ARG A 78 -14.28 9.16 -1.52
C ARG A 78 -15.19 10.27 -0.99
N ARG A 79 -15.02 10.66 0.28
CA ARG A 79 -15.78 11.76 0.88
C ARG A 79 -15.46 13.10 0.23
N ALA A 80 -14.21 13.36 -0.13
CA ALA A 80 -13.82 14.59 -0.81
C ALA A 80 -14.46 14.68 -2.21
N VAL A 81 -14.38 13.62 -3.00
CA VAL A 81 -15.00 13.52 -4.33
C VAL A 81 -16.53 13.66 -4.23
N ALA A 82 -17.17 12.94 -3.30
CA ALA A 82 -18.62 13.03 -3.10
C ALA A 82 -19.08 14.46 -2.78
N ARG A 83 -18.33 15.20 -1.96
CA ARG A 83 -18.64 16.61 -1.67
C ARG A 83 -18.53 17.50 -2.90
N GLN A 84 -17.52 17.30 -3.75
CA GLN A 84 -17.38 18.10 -4.97
C GLN A 84 -18.51 17.84 -5.98
N ILE A 85 -18.88 16.58 -6.19
CA ILE A 85 -19.98 16.22 -7.10
C ILE A 85 -21.31 16.86 -6.64
N VAL A 86 -21.57 16.87 -5.33
CA VAL A 86 -22.77 17.52 -4.78
C VAL A 86 -22.76 19.03 -5.04
N LEU A 87 -21.62 19.70 -4.87
CA LEU A 87 -21.50 21.13 -5.15
C LEU A 87 -21.72 21.46 -6.64
N GLU A 88 -21.21 20.62 -7.55
CA GLU A 88 -21.39 20.79 -9.00
C GLU A 88 -22.83 20.56 -9.47
N THR A 89 -23.60 19.72 -8.76
CA THR A 89 -24.99 19.43 -9.11
C THR A 89 -25.98 20.45 -8.55
N CYS A 90 -25.59 21.19 -7.50
CA CYS A 90 -26.40 22.24 -6.88
C CYS A 90 -26.14 23.64 -7.44
N ALA A 91 -25.16 23.78 -8.35
CA ALA A 91 -24.85 25.00 -9.10
C ALA A 91 -25.50 24.96 -10.48
#